data_AF-A0AAU2END9-F1
#
_entry.id   AF-A0AAU2END9-F1
#
_cell.length_a   1.000
_cell.length_b   1.000
_cell.length_c   1.000
_cell.angle_alpha   90.00
_cell.angle_beta   90.00
_cell.angle_gamma   90.00
#
_symmetry.space_group_name_H-M   'P 1'
#
loop_
_entity.id
_entity.type
_entity.pdbx_description
1 polymer ?
#
loop_
_entity_poly.entity_id
_entity_poly.type
_entity_poly.pdbx_seq_one_letter_code
_entity_poly.pdbx_strand_id
1 'polypeptide(L)'
;MGLTLSIVPEELEVEPGETAECELQLHNTGSVVDQFTLDIIGSISEWATLEPPVVNLFPDAESTARLILSPPRTADLLAGDIPFAVRATSREDPDGSAIEEGTLTLAPFSEIGGEFVPQGSRGSFRAKHRLAVDNLGNVPITVGIGITAPDNEIIFKIRRSSLTIKPGTAVLIPVRVIPKKRYFKGPNKTHPFQAAITGEGVDPVTADAAMVQEQVFPTWLPAVLAGLVALLITMAILWFALLKPVLKSEAQTAANQQTQQLTSGLQEAQAQAQNANQQAQAANQQASKALEVVGGPSAEASARASATPTTGTGQNGTGGTGGGTGTNGAATTPTPAATQAAAAPTAAAAAPQATAPAASSPTTPPGTTIDLTIQANAPAGQAGTFKTFAYTVPAGKKLLVSDFVISNPAGDSGLLQIRRGASTLIPLGLDNFRSYDQHFIQPIEITAGQQLVLAVDCRNATGACTPSGYFSGKLQ
;
A
#
# COMPACT_ATOMS: atom_id res chain seq x y z
N MET A 1 -22.10 65.67 -32.46
CA MET A 1 -21.15 65.03 -33.40
C MET A 1 -21.11 63.56 -33.01
N GLY A 2 -20.33 62.69 -33.66
CA GLY A 2 -20.24 61.32 -33.20
C GLY A 2 -19.64 60.35 -34.22
N LEU A 3 -19.52 59.11 -33.79
CA LEU A 3 -18.98 58.01 -34.56
C LEU A 3 -20.08 56.98 -34.85
N THR A 4 -20.04 56.36 -36.04
CA THR A 4 -20.62 55.02 -36.22
C THR A 4 -19.50 53.99 -36.25
N LEU A 5 -19.64 52.95 -35.44
CA LEU A 5 -18.79 51.78 -35.39
C LEU A 5 -19.61 50.59 -35.96
N SER A 6 -18.96 49.58 -36.51
CA SER A 6 -19.59 48.28 -36.82
C SER A 6 -18.55 47.17 -36.81
N ILE A 7 -18.96 45.97 -36.40
CA ILE A 7 -18.09 44.78 -36.29
C ILE A 7 -18.41 43.83 -37.45
N VAL A 8 -17.40 43.38 -38.19
CA VAL A 8 -17.59 42.51 -39.36
C VAL A 8 -16.64 41.32 -39.30
N PRO A 9 -17.14 40.07 -39.10
CA PRO A 9 -18.51 39.71 -38.72
C PRO A 9 -18.83 40.04 -37.25
N GLU A 10 -20.12 40.18 -36.91
CA GLU A 10 -20.60 40.34 -35.51
C GLU A 10 -20.57 39.02 -34.72
N GLU A 11 -20.69 37.88 -35.42
CA GLU A 11 -20.58 36.53 -34.87
C GLU A 11 -19.24 35.91 -35.31
N LEU A 12 -18.45 35.43 -34.35
CA LEU A 12 -17.19 34.74 -34.57
C LEU A 12 -17.21 33.36 -33.93
N GLU A 13 -16.53 32.39 -34.53
CA GLU A 13 -16.28 31.06 -33.94
C GLU A 13 -14.77 30.82 -33.83
N VAL A 14 -14.31 30.25 -32.71
CA VAL A 14 -12.88 29.99 -32.48
C VAL A 14 -12.64 28.76 -31.61
N GLU A 15 -11.58 28.01 -31.91
CA GLU A 15 -11.11 26.91 -31.06
C GLU A 15 -10.19 27.43 -29.92
N PRO A 16 -10.31 26.90 -28.69
CA PRO A 16 -9.41 27.28 -27.59
C PRO A 16 -7.93 26.99 -27.91
N GLY A 17 -7.12 28.04 -27.90
CA GLY A 17 -5.70 28.03 -28.28
C GLY A 17 -5.41 28.55 -29.69
N GLU A 18 -6.43 28.67 -30.55
CA GLU A 18 -6.33 29.31 -31.86
C GLU A 18 -6.61 30.82 -31.77
N THR A 19 -6.61 31.51 -32.92
CA THR A 19 -6.91 32.94 -33.01
C THR A 19 -7.98 33.20 -34.06
N ALA A 20 -8.95 34.06 -33.71
CA ALA A 20 -9.95 34.60 -34.63
C ALA A 20 -9.81 36.11 -34.74
N GLU A 21 -10.23 36.68 -35.88
CA GLU A 21 -10.11 38.10 -36.17
C GLU A 21 -11.40 38.64 -36.79
N CYS A 22 -11.79 39.85 -36.41
CA CYS A 22 -12.82 40.62 -37.13
C CYS A 22 -12.34 42.05 -37.41
N GLU A 23 -12.96 42.66 -38.41
CA GLU A 23 -12.70 44.05 -38.80
C GLU A 23 -13.73 44.98 -38.14
N LEU A 24 -13.22 46.06 -37.56
CA LEU A 24 -13.99 47.15 -36.98
C LEU A 24 -13.99 48.29 -38.00
N GLN A 25 -15.16 48.68 -38.50
CA GLN A 25 -15.29 49.81 -39.41
C GLN A 25 -15.73 51.04 -38.61
N LEU A 26 -14.96 52.12 -38.71
CA LEU A 26 -15.19 53.39 -38.02
C LEU A 26 -15.47 54.48 -39.05
N HIS A 27 -16.53 55.26 -38.85
CA HIS A 27 -16.86 56.43 -39.66
C HIS A 27 -17.19 57.63 -38.77
N ASN A 28 -16.42 58.70 -38.91
CA ASN A 28 -16.61 59.96 -38.18
C ASN A 28 -17.71 60.80 -38.84
N THR A 29 -18.87 60.90 -38.18
CA THR A 29 -20.02 61.73 -38.59
C THR A 29 -19.97 63.15 -38.01
N GLY A 30 -18.86 63.52 -37.35
CA GLY A 30 -18.59 64.86 -36.84
C GLY A 30 -18.01 65.80 -37.90
N SER A 31 -18.20 67.11 -37.70
CA SER A 31 -17.68 68.15 -38.59
C SER A 31 -16.24 68.59 -38.26
N VAL A 32 -15.55 67.89 -37.35
CA VAL A 32 -14.18 68.18 -36.91
C VAL A 32 -13.32 66.91 -36.96
N VAL A 33 -11.99 67.08 -37.02
CA VAL A 33 -11.03 65.98 -36.88
C VAL A 33 -11.06 65.49 -35.44
N ASP A 34 -11.15 64.18 -35.23
CA ASP A 34 -11.25 63.57 -33.91
C ASP A 34 -10.32 62.35 -33.77
N GLN A 35 -10.06 61.97 -32.53
CA GLN A 35 -9.22 60.84 -32.13
C GLN A 35 -10.05 59.87 -31.31
N PHE A 36 -10.29 58.69 -31.86
CA PHE A 36 -11.07 57.62 -31.25
C PHE A 36 -10.14 56.61 -30.57
N THR A 37 -10.36 56.38 -29.28
CA THR A 37 -9.66 55.34 -28.51
C THR A 37 -10.54 54.10 -28.44
N LEU A 38 -10.02 52.95 -28.87
CA LEU A 38 -10.74 51.69 -28.89
C LEU A 38 -10.46 50.89 -27.60
N ASP A 39 -11.53 50.49 -26.91
CA ASP A 39 -11.50 49.62 -25.73
C ASP A 39 -12.35 48.37 -25.98
N ILE A 40 -11.91 47.22 -25.45
CA ILE A 40 -12.72 45.98 -25.36
C ILE A 40 -13.47 45.95 -24.03
N ILE A 41 -14.74 45.57 -24.06
CA ILE A 41 -15.61 45.39 -22.90
C ILE A 41 -16.12 43.93 -22.89
N GLY A 42 -16.02 43.28 -21.74
CA GLY A 42 -16.46 41.89 -21.53
C GLY A 42 -15.35 41.01 -20.97
N SER A 43 -15.65 39.72 -20.74
CA SER A 43 -14.68 38.74 -20.22
C SER A 43 -13.55 38.39 -21.19
N ILE A 44 -13.63 38.86 -22.44
CA ILE A 44 -12.64 38.58 -23.49
C ILE A 44 -11.39 39.48 -23.39
N SER A 45 -11.45 40.57 -22.61
CA SER A 45 -10.42 41.62 -22.61
C SER A 45 -9.02 41.18 -22.17
N GLU A 46 -8.89 40.03 -21.49
CA GLU A 46 -7.60 39.48 -21.06
C GLU A 46 -6.81 38.81 -22.20
N TRP A 47 -7.49 38.45 -23.29
CA TRP A 47 -6.93 37.70 -24.43
C TRP A 47 -7.38 38.25 -25.79
N ALA A 48 -7.88 39.48 -25.81
CA ALA A 48 -8.30 40.22 -26.98
C ALA A 48 -7.41 41.47 -27.18
N THR A 49 -7.04 41.79 -28.41
CA THR A 49 -6.16 42.91 -28.76
C THR A 49 -6.76 43.73 -29.90
N LEU A 50 -6.62 45.06 -29.84
CA LEU A 50 -7.09 46.00 -30.85
C LEU A 50 -5.91 46.64 -31.60
N GLU A 51 -5.89 46.52 -32.92
CA GLU A 51 -4.83 47.06 -33.77
C GLU A 51 -5.38 47.93 -34.92
N PRO A 52 -5.14 49.26 -34.93
CA PRO A 52 -4.54 50.07 -33.87
C PRO A 52 -5.54 50.37 -32.74
N PRO A 53 -5.08 50.57 -31.48
CA PRO A 53 -5.96 50.93 -30.36
C PRO A 53 -6.41 52.40 -30.37
N VAL A 54 -5.84 53.23 -31.25
CA VAL A 54 -6.21 54.64 -31.43
C VAL A 54 -6.26 54.96 -32.92
N VAL A 55 -7.38 55.51 -33.37
CA VAL A 55 -7.65 55.88 -34.76
C VAL A 55 -7.89 57.38 -34.84
N ASN A 56 -7.25 58.08 -35.78
CA ASN A 56 -7.51 59.50 -36.05
C ASN A 56 -8.33 59.63 -37.33
N LEU A 57 -9.47 60.31 -37.28
CA LEU A 57 -10.39 60.47 -38.41
C LEU A 57 -10.65 61.93 -38.71
N PHE A 58 -10.65 62.26 -40.01
CA PHE A 58 -11.16 63.52 -40.52
C PHE A 58 -12.71 63.52 -40.53
N PRO A 59 -13.38 64.67 -40.70
CA PRO A 59 -14.82 64.72 -40.96
C PRO A 59 -15.21 63.84 -42.17
N ASP A 60 -16.33 63.12 -42.05
CA ASP A 60 -16.88 62.21 -43.08
C ASP A 60 -15.86 61.16 -43.59
N ALA A 61 -14.85 60.82 -42.77
CA ALA A 61 -13.82 59.85 -43.12
C ALA A 61 -14.04 58.50 -42.43
N GLU A 62 -13.71 57.44 -43.18
CA GLU A 62 -13.75 56.05 -42.72
C GLU A 62 -12.33 55.52 -42.46
N SER A 63 -12.19 54.62 -41.49
CA SER A 63 -10.98 53.83 -41.25
C SER A 63 -11.37 52.49 -40.63
N THR A 64 -10.48 51.50 -40.75
CA THR A 64 -10.68 50.20 -40.11
C THR A 64 -9.62 49.89 -39.07
N ALA A 65 -10.00 49.07 -38.08
CA ALA A 65 -9.13 48.49 -37.06
C ALA A 65 -9.42 46.99 -36.96
N ARG A 66 -8.48 46.21 -36.43
CA ARG A 66 -8.60 44.76 -36.25
C ARG A 66 -8.82 44.43 -34.79
N LEU A 67 -9.82 43.61 -34.50
CA LEU A 67 -9.96 42.93 -33.21
C LEU A 67 -9.42 41.51 -33.38
N ILE A 68 -8.37 41.19 -32.62
CA ILE A 68 -7.68 39.89 -32.61
C ILE A 68 -8.07 39.19 -31.29
N LEU A 69 -8.61 37.98 -31.39
CA LEU A 69 -9.12 37.19 -30.27
C LEU A 69 -8.32 35.88 -30.15
N SER A 70 -7.55 35.71 -29.08
CA SER A 70 -6.67 34.54 -28.88
C SER A 70 -6.98 33.81 -27.55
N PRO A 71 -8.17 33.20 -27.40
CA PRO A 71 -8.59 32.59 -26.15
C PRO A 71 -7.65 31.43 -25.74
N PRO A 72 -7.14 31.41 -24.49
CA PRO A 72 -6.17 30.41 -24.07
C PRO A 72 -6.84 29.03 -23.92
N ARG A 73 -6.14 27.97 -24.38
CA ARG A 73 -6.58 26.58 -24.25
C ARG A 73 -6.53 26.10 -22.79
N THR A 74 -7.58 26.41 -22.04
CA THR A 74 -7.71 26.09 -20.60
C THR A 74 -9.11 25.58 -20.28
N ALA A 75 -9.21 24.76 -19.23
CA ALA A 75 -10.49 24.25 -18.76
C ALA A 75 -11.35 25.29 -18.03
N ASP A 76 -10.75 26.43 -17.65
CA ASP A 76 -11.43 27.53 -16.94
C ASP A 76 -12.31 28.35 -17.89
N LEU A 77 -11.96 28.40 -19.19
CA LEU A 77 -12.72 29.10 -20.22
C LEU A 77 -13.74 28.15 -20.89
N LEU A 78 -14.94 28.09 -20.29
CA LEU A 78 -16.05 27.22 -20.71
C LEU A 78 -16.49 27.46 -22.17
N ALA A 79 -16.82 26.39 -22.87
CA ALA A 79 -17.36 26.45 -24.23
C ALA A 79 -18.78 27.06 -24.28
N GLY A 80 -19.09 27.70 -25.41
CA GLY A 80 -20.37 28.38 -25.66
C GLY A 80 -20.19 29.86 -26.00
N ASP A 81 -21.30 30.59 -25.97
CA ASP A 81 -21.39 31.95 -26.48
C ASP A 81 -20.86 32.96 -25.44
N ILE A 82 -19.83 33.72 -25.81
CA ILE A 82 -19.21 34.75 -24.99
C ILE A 82 -19.52 36.12 -25.63
N PRO A 83 -20.49 36.89 -25.09
CA PRO A 83 -20.78 38.22 -25.58
C PRO A 83 -19.64 39.19 -25.23
N PHE A 84 -19.34 40.09 -26.15
CA PHE A 84 -18.38 41.16 -25.97
C PHE A 84 -18.91 42.46 -26.59
N ALA A 85 -18.28 43.58 -26.26
CA ALA A 85 -18.52 44.84 -26.93
C ALA A 85 -17.21 45.57 -27.19
N VAL A 86 -17.16 46.36 -28.26
CA VAL A 86 -16.08 47.29 -28.54
C VAL A 86 -16.60 48.70 -28.36
N ARG A 87 -15.92 49.49 -27.53
CA ARG A 87 -16.22 50.91 -27.34
C ARG A 87 -15.18 51.75 -28.08
N ALA A 88 -15.65 52.70 -28.88
CA ALA A 88 -14.82 53.71 -29.51
C ALA A 88 -15.12 55.07 -28.86
N THR A 89 -14.20 55.51 -28.00
CA THR A 89 -14.34 56.73 -27.19
C THR A 89 -13.78 57.92 -27.94
N SER A 90 -14.61 58.94 -28.21
CA SER A 90 -14.16 60.23 -28.77
C SER A 90 -13.32 61.02 -27.77
N ARG A 91 -12.32 61.77 -28.27
CA ARG A 91 -11.51 62.67 -27.45
C ARG A 91 -12.08 64.09 -27.41
N GLU A 92 -12.69 64.55 -28.49
CA GLU A 92 -13.24 65.91 -28.61
C GLU A 92 -14.67 66.01 -28.01
N ASP A 93 -15.49 64.97 -28.16
CA ASP A 93 -16.89 64.91 -27.72
C ASP A 93 -17.20 63.55 -27.06
N PRO A 94 -16.87 63.35 -25.77
CA PRO A 94 -17.04 62.07 -25.09
C PRO A 94 -18.46 61.50 -25.13
N ASP A 95 -19.48 62.36 -25.21
CA ASP A 95 -20.89 61.95 -25.33
C ASP A 95 -21.24 61.42 -26.75
N GLY A 96 -20.37 61.64 -27.74
CA GLY A 96 -20.44 61.12 -29.11
C GLY A 96 -19.74 59.77 -29.34
N SER A 97 -19.40 59.06 -28.26
CA SER A 97 -18.76 57.73 -28.30
C SER A 97 -19.71 56.62 -28.77
N ALA A 98 -19.20 55.65 -29.53
CA ALA A 98 -19.97 54.50 -30.01
C ALA A 98 -19.62 53.21 -29.24
N ILE A 99 -20.58 52.29 -29.13
CA ILE A 99 -20.40 50.94 -28.59
C ILE A 99 -21.13 49.98 -29.51
N GLU A 100 -20.44 48.96 -30.00
CA GLU A 100 -21.05 47.86 -30.76
C GLU A 100 -20.81 46.54 -30.05
N GLU A 101 -21.80 45.66 -30.13
CA GLU A 101 -21.80 44.33 -29.48
C GLU A 101 -21.49 43.23 -30.50
N GLY A 102 -20.83 42.16 -30.05
CA GLY A 102 -20.52 40.99 -30.84
C GLY A 102 -20.57 39.72 -29.99
N THR A 103 -20.65 38.57 -30.64
CA THR A 103 -20.69 37.26 -29.96
C THR A 103 -19.58 36.36 -30.45
N LEU A 104 -18.78 35.84 -29.53
CA LEU A 104 -17.78 34.81 -29.81
C LEU A 104 -18.28 33.44 -29.33
N THR A 105 -18.53 32.53 -30.27
CA THR A 105 -18.80 31.12 -29.99
C THR A 105 -17.47 30.40 -29.75
N LEU A 106 -17.21 30.04 -28.50
CA LEU A 106 -16.01 29.28 -28.15
C LEU A 106 -16.27 27.77 -28.30
N ALA A 107 -15.50 27.11 -29.17
CA ALA A 107 -15.67 25.71 -29.45
C ALA A 107 -15.38 24.80 -28.23
N PRO A 108 -16.06 23.65 -28.11
CA PRO A 108 -15.79 22.67 -27.07
C PRO A 108 -14.51 21.87 -27.36
N PHE A 109 -13.60 21.80 -26.39
CA PHE A 109 -12.48 20.84 -26.42
C PHE A 109 -12.56 19.88 -25.23
N SER A 110 -12.20 18.63 -25.49
CA SER A 110 -12.27 17.54 -24.51
C SER A 110 -10.90 16.89 -24.38
N GLU A 111 -10.38 16.86 -23.16
CA GLU A 111 -9.06 16.30 -22.84
C GLU A 111 -9.13 15.71 -21.43
N ILE A 112 -8.54 14.53 -21.21
CA ILE A 112 -8.60 13.83 -19.91
C ILE A 112 -7.21 13.41 -19.42
N GLY A 113 -6.99 13.57 -18.12
CA GLY A 113 -5.86 13.00 -17.39
C GLY A 113 -6.28 11.75 -16.61
N GLY A 114 -5.31 10.86 -16.34
CA GLY A 114 -5.57 9.63 -15.60
C GLY A 114 -4.33 9.05 -14.92
N GLU A 115 -4.36 8.91 -13.60
CA GLU A 115 -3.26 8.31 -12.83
C GLU A 115 -3.75 7.47 -11.64
N PHE A 116 -3.04 6.39 -11.32
CA PHE A 116 -3.21 5.69 -10.05
C PHE A 116 -2.36 6.28 -8.92
N VAL A 117 -3.02 6.71 -7.84
CA VAL A 117 -2.39 7.20 -6.61
C VAL A 117 -2.65 6.24 -5.44
N PRO A 118 -1.63 5.56 -4.88
CA PRO A 118 -0.27 5.44 -5.41
C PRO A 118 -0.20 4.50 -6.63
N GLN A 119 0.83 4.61 -7.46
CA GLN A 119 1.07 3.66 -8.57
C GLN A 119 1.49 2.28 -8.02
N GLY A 120 2.35 2.25 -7.00
CA GLY A 120 2.81 1.03 -6.35
C GLY A 120 2.18 0.80 -4.97
N SER A 121 1.76 -0.43 -4.67
CA SER A 121 1.27 -0.81 -3.34
C SER A 121 1.81 -2.16 -2.87
N ARG A 122 1.70 -2.44 -1.56
CA ARG A 122 2.07 -3.73 -0.95
C ARG A 122 0.95 -4.26 -0.05
N GLY A 123 0.82 -5.59 0.03
CA GLY A 123 0.02 -6.25 1.07
C GLY A 123 -0.44 -7.66 0.70
N SER A 124 -0.68 -8.51 1.70
CA SER A 124 -0.93 -9.95 1.48
C SER A 124 -2.34 -10.30 0.95
N PHE A 125 -3.34 -9.45 1.23
CA PHE A 125 -4.77 -9.76 0.99
C PHE A 125 -5.55 -8.72 0.18
N ARG A 126 -5.12 -7.46 0.20
CA ARG A 126 -5.75 -6.35 -0.51
C ARG A 126 -4.84 -5.13 -0.52
N ALA A 127 -4.92 -4.34 -1.58
CA ALA A 127 -4.40 -2.98 -1.62
C ALA A 127 -5.51 -1.96 -1.89
N LYS A 128 -5.21 -0.70 -1.59
CA LYS A 128 -6.06 0.46 -1.88
C LYS A 128 -5.30 1.35 -2.86
N HIS A 129 -5.92 1.64 -3.99
CA HIS A 129 -5.49 2.68 -4.91
C HIS A 129 -6.63 3.69 -5.08
N ARG A 130 -6.32 4.86 -5.59
CA ARG A 130 -7.29 5.81 -6.14
C ARG A 130 -6.93 6.02 -7.59
N LEU A 131 -7.88 5.89 -8.50
CA LEU A 131 -7.71 6.38 -9.86
C LEU A 131 -8.09 7.86 -9.82
N ALA A 132 -7.13 8.77 -9.97
CA ALA A 132 -7.39 10.14 -10.34
C ALA A 132 -7.82 10.15 -11.81
N VAL A 133 -8.93 10.83 -12.11
CA VAL A 133 -9.36 11.12 -13.47
C VAL A 133 -9.67 12.60 -13.52
N ASP A 134 -8.99 13.30 -14.41
CA ASP A 134 -8.99 14.75 -14.46
C ASP A 134 -9.61 15.19 -15.78
N ASN A 135 -10.50 16.17 -15.75
CA ASN A 135 -11.03 16.79 -16.97
C ASN A 135 -10.24 18.08 -17.24
N LEU A 136 -9.42 18.03 -18.29
CA LEU A 136 -8.59 19.13 -18.79
C LEU A 136 -9.30 19.92 -19.91
N GLY A 137 -10.45 19.44 -20.39
CA GLY A 137 -11.32 20.12 -21.34
C GLY A 137 -12.24 21.16 -20.70
N ASN A 138 -12.82 22.03 -21.54
CA ASN A 138 -13.74 23.09 -21.12
C ASN A 138 -15.23 22.67 -21.11
N VAL A 139 -15.54 21.41 -21.41
CA VAL A 139 -16.90 20.83 -21.33
C VAL A 139 -16.99 19.67 -20.33
N PRO A 140 -18.18 19.37 -19.76
CA PRO A 140 -18.34 18.22 -18.86
C PRO A 140 -18.19 16.88 -19.61
N ILE A 141 -17.13 16.12 -19.31
CA ILE A 141 -16.85 14.84 -19.98
C ILE A 141 -17.45 13.68 -19.17
N THR A 142 -18.18 12.78 -19.84
CA THR A 142 -18.62 11.51 -19.25
C THR A 142 -17.62 10.41 -19.57
N VAL A 143 -16.92 9.92 -18.55
CA VAL A 143 -15.88 8.88 -18.68
C VAL A 143 -16.41 7.50 -18.30
N GLY A 144 -15.99 6.49 -19.06
CA GLY A 144 -16.06 5.07 -18.74
C GLY A 144 -14.70 4.55 -18.27
N ILE A 145 -14.70 3.58 -17.35
CA ILE A 145 -13.50 3.06 -16.68
C ILE A 145 -13.52 1.53 -16.69
N GLY A 146 -12.61 0.94 -17.46
CA GLY A 146 -12.26 -0.48 -17.37
C GLY A 146 -10.95 -0.66 -16.61
N ILE A 147 -10.83 -1.72 -15.80
CA ILE A 147 -9.56 -2.08 -15.15
C ILE A 147 -9.26 -3.55 -15.44
N THR A 148 -8.08 -3.84 -15.98
CA THR A 148 -7.63 -5.16 -16.41
C THR A 148 -6.27 -5.51 -15.81
N ALA A 149 -5.97 -6.81 -15.72
CA ALA A 149 -4.67 -7.33 -15.30
C ALA A 149 -4.26 -8.46 -16.26
N PRO A 150 -3.00 -8.50 -16.75
CA PRO A 150 -2.56 -9.51 -17.73
C PRO A 150 -2.69 -10.96 -17.24
N ASP A 151 -2.48 -11.20 -15.94
CA ASP A 151 -2.50 -12.54 -15.34
C ASP A 151 -3.90 -12.99 -14.89
N ASN A 152 -4.88 -12.07 -14.87
CA ASN A 152 -6.21 -12.26 -14.30
C ASN A 152 -6.17 -12.89 -12.87
N GLU A 153 -5.13 -12.61 -12.07
CA GLU A 153 -5.02 -13.09 -10.68
C GLU A 153 -5.58 -12.10 -9.65
N ILE A 154 -6.00 -10.91 -10.07
CA ILE A 154 -6.62 -9.88 -9.24
C ILE A 154 -8.14 -9.79 -9.48
N ILE A 155 -8.88 -9.39 -8.43
CA ILE A 155 -10.24 -8.86 -8.51
C ILE A 155 -10.20 -7.37 -8.14
N PHE A 156 -10.80 -6.52 -8.98
CA PHE A 156 -10.99 -5.11 -8.71
C PHE A 156 -12.37 -4.85 -8.11
N LYS A 157 -12.44 -3.97 -7.10
CA LYS A 157 -13.71 -3.43 -6.57
C LYS A 157 -13.69 -1.91 -6.65
N ILE A 158 -14.27 -1.39 -7.71
CA ILE A 158 -14.55 0.03 -7.96
C ILE A 158 -15.98 0.38 -7.48
N ARG A 159 -16.24 1.64 -7.11
CA ARG A 159 -17.60 2.08 -6.69
C ARG A 159 -18.51 2.47 -7.85
N ARG A 160 -17.94 2.98 -8.94
CA ARG A 160 -18.61 3.42 -10.16
C ARG A 160 -17.66 3.23 -11.33
N SER A 161 -18.13 2.62 -12.41
CA SER A 161 -17.36 2.41 -13.65
C SER A 161 -17.62 3.49 -14.69
N SER A 162 -18.51 4.44 -14.40
CA SER A 162 -18.69 5.66 -15.19
C SER A 162 -19.07 6.84 -14.28
N LEU A 163 -18.78 8.05 -14.74
CA LEU A 163 -19.21 9.31 -14.14
C LEU A 163 -19.02 10.47 -15.12
N THR A 164 -19.75 11.57 -14.89
CA THR A 164 -19.47 12.87 -15.52
C THR A 164 -18.55 13.70 -14.63
N ILE A 165 -17.52 14.30 -15.23
CA ILE A 165 -16.52 15.14 -14.56
C ILE A 165 -16.65 16.56 -15.12
N LYS A 166 -16.76 17.55 -14.24
CA LYS A 166 -16.83 18.97 -14.64
C LYS A 166 -15.49 19.45 -15.23
N PRO A 167 -15.50 20.48 -16.09
CA PRO A 167 -14.28 21.17 -16.52
C PRO A 167 -13.35 21.51 -15.36
N GLY A 168 -12.03 21.42 -15.59
CA GLY A 168 -10.98 21.79 -14.64
C GLY A 168 -10.95 20.98 -13.35
N THR A 169 -11.69 19.87 -13.27
CA THR A 169 -11.93 19.15 -12.01
C THR A 169 -11.29 17.76 -12.02
N ALA A 170 -10.55 17.46 -10.95
CA ALA A 170 -10.01 16.15 -10.63
C ALA A 170 -10.99 15.30 -9.80
N VAL A 171 -11.18 14.02 -10.15
CA VAL A 171 -12.02 13.09 -9.38
C VAL A 171 -11.26 11.83 -8.98
N LEU A 172 -11.07 11.66 -7.67
CA LEU A 172 -10.43 10.48 -7.08
C LEU A 172 -11.43 9.34 -6.86
N ILE A 173 -11.20 8.21 -7.54
CA ILE A 173 -12.09 7.05 -7.55
C ILE A 173 -11.46 5.90 -6.77
N PRO A 174 -12.02 5.48 -5.61
CA PRO A 174 -11.42 4.42 -4.81
C PRO A 174 -11.48 3.04 -5.50
N VAL A 175 -10.31 2.47 -5.76
CA VAL A 175 -10.13 1.12 -6.31
C VAL A 175 -9.55 0.21 -5.25
N ARG A 176 -10.25 -0.90 -4.94
CA ARG A 176 -9.70 -1.97 -4.10
C ARG A 176 -9.20 -3.11 -4.99
N VAL A 177 -7.93 -3.43 -4.82
CA VAL A 177 -7.21 -4.49 -5.54
C VAL A 177 -7.12 -5.70 -4.61
N ILE A 178 -7.58 -6.87 -5.04
CA ILE A 178 -7.71 -8.06 -4.21
C ILE A 178 -7.16 -9.28 -4.96
N PRO A 179 -6.01 -9.85 -4.55
CA PRO A 179 -5.52 -11.10 -5.13
C PRO A 179 -6.51 -12.26 -4.94
N LYS A 180 -6.75 -13.05 -5.98
CA LYS A 180 -7.67 -14.20 -5.98
C LYS A 180 -7.17 -15.35 -5.10
N LYS A 181 -5.85 -15.53 -5.03
CA LYS A 181 -5.19 -16.59 -4.25
C LYS A 181 -4.46 -15.99 -3.05
N ARG A 182 -4.44 -16.71 -1.93
CA ARG A 182 -3.66 -16.34 -0.74
C ARG A 182 -2.22 -16.82 -0.91
N TYR A 183 -1.26 -15.93 -0.75
CA TYR A 183 0.15 -16.26 -0.85
C TYR A 183 0.75 -16.58 0.52
N PHE A 184 0.83 -17.87 0.85
CA PHE A 184 1.22 -18.31 2.20
C PHE A 184 2.73 -18.33 2.45
N LYS A 185 3.55 -18.57 1.42
CA LYS A 185 5.02 -18.70 1.50
C LYS A 185 5.65 -18.51 0.12
N GLY A 186 6.75 -17.78 0.04
CA GLY A 186 7.55 -17.61 -1.19
C GLY A 186 8.04 -16.17 -1.41
N PRO A 187 8.70 -15.88 -2.54
CA PRO A 187 9.09 -14.51 -2.90
C PRO A 187 7.87 -13.63 -3.18
N ASN A 188 8.00 -12.33 -2.91
CA ASN A 188 6.94 -11.35 -3.18
C ASN A 188 6.50 -11.40 -4.65
N LYS A 189 5.19 -11.49 -4.91
CA LYS A 189 4.64 -11.55 -6.27
C LYS A 189 4.09 -10.19 -6.69
N THR A 190 4.67 -9.59 -7.72
CA THR A 190 4.14 -8.34 -8.30
C THR A 190 3.04 -8.65 -9.30
N HIS A 191 1.90 -7.98 -9.15
CA HIS A 191 0.77 -8.04 -10.07
C HIS A 191 0.54 -6.65 -10.68
N PRO A 192 0.96 -6.42 -11.94
CA PRO A 192 0.65 -5.19 -12.66
C PRO A 192 -0.81 -5.19 -13.13
N PHE A 193 -1.40 -4.01 -13.24
CA PHE A 193 -2.74 -3.79 -13.75
C PHE A 193 -2.87 -2.39 -14.37
N GLN A 194 -3.79 -2.25 -15.30
CA GLN A 194 -4.02 -1.02 -16.07
C GLN A 194 -5.48 -0.62 -15.98
N ALA A 195 -5.75 0.67 -15.84
CA ALA A 195 -7.06 1.26 -16.10
C ALA A 195 -7.06 1.84 -17.52
N ALA A 196 -8.10 1.54 -18.28
CA ALA A 196 -8.45 2.27 -19.50
C ALA A 196 -9.60 3.22 -19.17
N ILE A 197 -9.37 4.50 -19.41
CA ILE A 197 -10.34 5.59 -19.25
C ILE A 197 -10.75 6.02 -20.66
N THR A 198 -12.03 5.97 -20.96
CA THR A 198 -12.58 6.30 -22.28
C THR A 198 -13.63 7.40 -22.14
N GLY A 199 -13.54 8.46 -22.95
CA GLY A 199 -14.54 9.51 -23.03
C GLY A 199 -15.18 9.58 -24.41
N GLU A 200 -16.31 10.28 -24.53
CA GLU A 200 -16.81 10.74 -25.82
C GLU A 200 -15.94 11.92 -26.30
N GLY A 201 -15.48 11.88 -27.56
CA GLY A 201 -14.62 12.93 -28.12
C GLY A 201 -13.19 12.98 -27.57
N VAL A 202 -12.71 11.95 -26.87
CA VAL A 202 -11.34 11.91 -26.30
C VAL A 202 -10.67 10.58 -26.57
N ASP A 203 -9.37 10.62 -26.89
CA ASP A 203 -8.55 9.42 -27.02
C ASP A 203 -8.50 8.61 -25.71
N PRO A 204 -8.48 7.26 -25.76
CA PRO A 204 -8.40 6.43 -24.57
C PRO A 204 -7.10 6.65 -23.78
N VAL A 205 -7.23 7.05 -22.52
CA VAL A 205 -6.08 7.27 -21.61
C VAL A 205 -5.89 6.04 -20.72
N THR A 206 -4.65 5.55 -20.65
CA THR A 206 -4.27 4.40 -19.83
C THR A 206 -3.49 4.83 -18.59
N ALA A 207 -3.91 4.36 -17.42
CA ALA A 207 -3.18 4.54 -16.16
C ALA A 207 -2.68 3.20 -15.61
N ASP A 208 -1.38 3.08 -15.40
CA ASP A 208 -0.74 1.85 -14.92
C ASP A 208 -0.48 1.86 -13.40
N ALA A 209 -0.56 0.68 -12.79
CA ALA A 209 -0.22 0.46 -11.39
C ALA A 209 0.19 -0.99 -11.11
N ALA A 210 0.77 -1.22 -9.93
CA ALA A 210 1.13 -2.56 -9.49
C ALA A 210 0.87 -2.77 -7.99
N MET A 211 0.40 -3.97 -7.65
CA MET A 211 0.31 -4.45 -6.28
C MET A 211 1.33 -5.57 -6.06
N VAL A 212 2.19 -5.41 -5.05
CA VAL A 212 3.08 -6.47 -4.57
C VAL A 212 2.35 -7.28 -3.49
N GLN A 213 2.05 -8.54 -3.81
CA GLN A 213 1.52 -9.48 -2.83
C GLN A 213 2.64 -10.03 -1.95
N GLU A 214 2.57 -9.69 -0.67
CA GLU A 214 3.49 -10.17 0.38
C GLU A 214 3.01 -11.49 0.99
N GLN A 215 3.94 -12.30 1.49
CA GLN A 215 3.60 -13.55 2.18
C GLN A 215 2.82 -13.32 3.48
N VAL A 216 1.83 -14.17 3.77
CA VAL A 216 0.96 -14.04 4.95
C VAL A 216 1.64 -14.49 6.25
N PHE A 217 2.53 -15.50 6.19
CA PHE A 217 3.15 -16.06 7.39
C PHE A 217 4.56 -15.51 7.63
N PRO A 218 4.85 -15.03 8.85
CA PRO A 218 6.23 -14.76 9.26
C PRO A 218 7.04 -16.05 9.29
N THR A 219 8.26 -16.02 8.75
CA THR A 219 9.17 -17.18 8.70
C THR A 219 9.55 -17.70 10.10
N TRP A 220 9.47 -16.86 11.13
CA TRP A 220 9.76 -17.22 12.52
C TRP A 220 8.64 -17.98 13.22
N LEU A 221 7.38 -17.85 12.78
CA LEU A 221 6.22 -18.45 13.44
C LEU A 221 6.32 -19.99 13.61
N PRO A 222 6.68 -20.78 12.57
CA PRO A 222 6.85 -22.22 12.74
C PRO A 222 7.99 -22.59 13.70
N ALA A 223 9.05 -21.78 13.80
CA ALA A 223 10.15 -22.02 14.74
C ALA A 223 9.70 -21.77 16.20
N VAL A 224 8.93 -20.72 16.45
CA VAL A 224 8.34 -20.46 17.79
C VAL A 224 7.31 -21.52 18.16
N LEU A 225 6.47 -21.98 17.22
CA LEU A 225 5.57 -23.11 17.45
C LEU A 225 6.33 -24.40 17.79
N ALA A 226 7.40 -24.73 17.06
CA ALA A 226 8.26 -25.87 17.39
C ALA A 226 8.91 -25.74 18.77
N GLY A 227 9.39 -24.54 19.13
CA GLY A 227 9.94 -24.24 20.46
C GLY A 227 8.92 -24.41 21.59
N LEU A 228 7.68 -23.93 21.40
CA LEU A 228 6.59 -24.11 22.36
C LEU A 228 6.19 -25.58 22.51
N VAL A 229 6.11 -26.34 21.41
CA VAL A 229 5.84 -27.78 21.46
C VAL A 229 6.97 -28.53 22.19
N ALA A 230 8.23 -28.19 21.91
CA ALA A 230 9.38 -28.76 22.62
C ALA A 230 9.33 -28.42 24.13
N LEU A 231 8.97 -27.19 24.50
CA LEU A 231 8.84 -26.76 25.91
C LEU A 231 7.68 -27.46 26.63
N LEU A 232 6.56 -27.72 25.96
CA LEU A 232 5.47 -28.52 26.50
C LEU A 232 5.88 -29.99 26.69
N ILE A 233 6.64 -30.56 25.75
CA ILE A 233 7.18 -31.92 25.86
C ILE A 233 8.19 -32.01 27.01
N THR A 234 9.12 -31.06 27.15
CA THR A 234 10.09 -31.07 28.26
C THR A 234 9.39 -30.89 29.61
N MET A 235 8.40 -30.01 29.73
CA MET A 235 7.58 -29.87 30.95
C MET A 235 6.82 -31.16 31.29
N ALA A 236 6.24 -31.85 30.29
CA ALA A 236 5.61 -33.14 30.50
C ALA A 236 6.62 -34.21 30.98
N ILE A 237 7.82 -34.28 30.38
CA ILE A 237 8.88 -35.19 30.82
C ILE A 237 9.31 -34.86 32.25
N LEU A 238 9.53 -33.58 32.58
CA LEU A 238 9.93 -33.12 33.93
C LEU A 238 8.86 -33.50 34.99
N TRP A 239 7.58 -33.31 34.66
CA TRP A 239 6.45 -33.71 35.49
C TRP A 239 6.40 -35.23 35.76
N PHE A 240 6.52 -36.04 34.71
CA PHE A 240 6.41 -37.50 34.83
C PHE A 240 7.68 -38.18 35.39
N ALA A 241 8.87 -37.65 35.09
CA ALA A 241 10.15 -38.29 35.43
C ALA A 241 10.80 -37.77 36.72
N LEU A 242 10.51 -36.53 37.17
CA LEU A 242 11.15 -35.93 38.34
C LEU A 242 10.16 -35.61 39.47
N LEU A 243 9.04 -34.94 39.18
CA LEU A 243 8.06 -34.58 40.23
C LEU A 243 7.27 -35.78 40.76
N LYS A 244 6.74 -36.62 39.87
CA LYS A 244 5.97 -37.83 40.26
C LYS A 244 6.71 -38.82 41.17
N PRO A 245 7.99 -39.19 40.95
CA PRO A 245 8.68 -40.12 41.84
C PRO A 245 8.98 -39.51 43.22
N VAL A 246 9.38 -38.23 43.31
CA VAL A 246 9.70 -37.58 44.59
C VAL A 246 8.48 -37.49 45.50
N LEU A 247 7.32 -37.10 44.95
CA LEU A 247 6.05 -37.06 45.67
C LEU A 247 5.58 -38.45 46.14
N LYS A 248 6.01 -39.53 45.47
CA LYS A 248 5.76 -40.91 45.94
C LYS A 248 6.75 -41.34 47.03
N SER A 249 8.03 -41.00 46.90
CA SER A 249 9.05 -41.42 47.87
C SER A 249 8.85 -40.80 49.25
N GLU A 250 8.45 -39.53 49.35
CA GLU A 250 8.23 -38.90 50.67
C GLU A 250 7.00 -39.49 51.38
N ALA A 251 5.86 -39.62 50.67
CA ALA A 251 4.65 -40.23 51.23
C ALA A 251 4.88 -41.69 51.67
N GLN A 252 5.66 -42.46 50.91
CA GLN A 252 5.94 -43.85 51.24
C GLN A 252 7.00 -44.02 52.34
N THR A 253 7.91 -43.05 52.51
CA THR A 253 8.87 -43.05 53.63
C THR A 253 8.17 -42.72 54.96
N ALA A 254 7.23 -41.76 54.97
CA ALA A 254 6.42 -41.44 56.14
C ALA A 254 5.54 -42.62 56.59
N ALA A 255 4.86 -43.30 55.65
CA ALA A 255 4.02 -44.46 55.94
C ALA A 255 4.81 -45.65 56.53
N ASN A 256 6.04 -45.87 56.06
CA ASN A 256 6.91 -46.94 56.57
C ASN A 256 7.41 -46.65 58.01
N GLN A 257 7.69 -45.40 58.36
CA GLN A 257 8.07 -45.03 59.73
C GLN A 257 6.95 -45.29 60.75
N GLN A 258 5.70 -44.90 60.44
CA GLN A 258 4.55 -45.23 61.30
C GLN A 258 4.33 -46.74 61.44
N THR A 259 4.52 -47.50 60.36
CA THR A 259 4.35 -48.96 60.38
C THR A 259 5.40 -49.64 61.28
N GLN A 260 6.67 -49.18 61.26
CA GLN A 260 7.71 -49.71 62.13
C GLN A 260 7.45 -49.40 63.62
N GLN A 261 7.04 -48.18 63.96
CA GLN A 261 6.69 -47.82 65.34
C GLN A 261 5.49 -48.62 65.89
N LEU A 262 4.48 -48.87 65.05
CA LEU A 262 3.33 -49.69 65.46
C LEU A 262 3.72 -51.16 65.66
N THR A 263 4.64 -51.69 64.84
CA THR A 263 5.12 -53.07 64.93
C THR A 263 5.96 -53.30 66.19
N SER A 264 6.81 -52.35 66.58
CA SER A 264 7.58 -52.45 67.83
C SER A 264 6.67 -52.42 69.07
N GLY A 265 5.65 -51.55 69.09
CA GLY A 265 4.67 -51.52 70.19
C GLY A 265 3.85 -52.81 70.31
N LEU A 266 3.53 -53.45 69.17
CA LEU A 266 2.85 -54.75 69.16
C LEU A 266 3.73 -55.90 69.69
N GLN A 267 5.04 -55.87 69.46
CA GLN A 267 5.97 -56.86 70.02
C GLN A 267 6.12 -56.74 71.54
N GLU A 268 6.20 -55.52 72.08
CA GLU A 268 6.21 -55.31 73.55
C GLU A 268 4.90 -55.76 74.19
N ALA A 269 3.74 -55.46 73.57
CA ALA A 269 2.44 -55.93 74.03
C ALA A 269 2.32 -57.48 74.00
N GLN A 270 2.87 -58.14 72.99
CA GLN A 270 2.91 -59.61 72.93
C GLN A 270 3.84 -60.21 74.01
N ALA A 271 4.98 -59.60 74.30
CA ALA A 271 5.87 -60.05 75.38
C ALA A 271 5.19 -59.91 76.76
N GLN A 272 4.48 -58.80 77.00
CA GLN A 272 3.69 -58.60 78.22
C GLN A 272 2.54 -59.63 78.34
N ALA A 273 1.83 -59.92 77.24
CA ALA A 273 0.78 -60.94 77.22
C ALA A 273 1.31 -62.36 77.49
N GLN A 274 2.51 -62.70 77.00
CA GLN A 274 3.15 -63.99 77.29
C GLN A 274 3.55 -64.10 78.77
N ASN A 275 4.11 -63.05 79.36
CA ASN A 275 4.44 -63.01 80.79
C ASN A 275 3.18 -63.14 81.67
N ALA A 276 2.10 -62.45 81.31
CA ALA A 276 0.81 -62.57 82.00
C ALA A 276 0.24 -64.00 81.91
N ASN A 277 0.37 -64.68 80.77
CA ASN A 277 -0.07 -66.06 80.60
C ASN A 277 0.78 -67.05 81.43
N GLN A 278 2.10 -66.84 81.53
CA GLN A 278 2.97 -67.64 82.39
C GLN A 278 2.62 -67.45 83.88
N GLN A 279 2.32 -66.22 84.32
CA GLN A 279 1.87 -65.94 85.68
C GLN A 279 0.50 -66.58 85.97
N ALA A 280 -0.44 -66.54 85.02
CA ALA A 280 -1.72 -67.23 85.14
C ALA A 280 -1.56 -68.75 85.26
N GLN A 281 -0.63 -69.36 84.52
CA GLN A 281 -0.32 -70.79 84.62
C GLN A 281 0.34 -71.14 85.96
N ALA A 282 1.24 -70.30 86.48
CA ALA A 282 1.84 -70.48 87.80
C ALA A 282 0.78 -70.39 88.92
N ALA A 283 -0.14 -69.43 88.84
CA ALA A 283 -1.27 -69.31 89.77
C ALA A 283 -2.19 -70.55 89.72
N ASN A 284 -2.44 -71.10 88.52
CA ASN A 284 -3.24 -72.32 88.37
C ASN A 284 -2.53 -73.57 88.96
N GLN A 285 -1.20 -73.65 88.88
CA GLN A 285 -0.40 -74.70 89.53
C GLN A 285 -0.32 -74.55 91.07
N GLN A 286 -0.47 -73.34 91.58
CA GLN A 286 -0.61 -73.09 93.02
C GLN A 286 -2.03 -73.43 93.51
N ALA A 287 -3.06 -73.13 92.72
CA ALA A 287 -4.44 -73.50 92.99
C ALA A 287 -4.64 -75.04 93.00
N SER A 288 -4.01 -75.78 92.10
CA SER A 288 -4.09 -77.25 92.08
C SER A 288 -3.43 -77.91 93.29
N LYS A 289 -2.33 -77.35 93.82
CA LYS A 289 -1.71 -77.79 95.09
C LYS A 289 -2.55 -77.45 96.32
N ALA A 290 -3.39 -76.41 96.25
CA ALA A 290 -4.30 -76.05 97.35
C ALA A 290 -5.54 -76.96 97.43
N LEU A 291 -5.85 -77.73 96.37
CA LEU A 291 -7.01 -78.63 96.30
C LEU A 291 -6.72 -80.06 96.77
N GLU A 292 -5.48 -80.39 97.15
CA GLU A 292 -5.04 -81.76 97.43
C GLU A 292 -5.23 -82.20 98.91
N VAL A 293 -5.92 -81.39 99.73
CA VAL A 293 -5.99 -81.57 101.20
C VAL A 293 -7.29 -82.23 101.70
N VAL A 294 -8.37 -82.34 100.90
CA VAL A 294 -9.64 -82.94 101.37
C VAL A 294 -10.32 -83.85 100.33
N GLY A 295 -10.15 -85.17 100.50
CA GLY A 295 -11.19 -86.20 100.31
C GLY A 295 -11.71 -86.49 98.89
N GLY A 296 -11.33 -87.64 98.33
CA GLY A 296 -11.99 -88.27 97.17
C GLY A 296 -13.29 -89.03 97.54
N PRO A 297 -13.77 -90.02 96.73
CA PRO A 297 -13.03 -90.73 95.67
C PRO A 297 -13.80 -91.02 94.34
N SER A 298 -13.10 -91.73 93.44
CA SER A 298 -13.59 -92.72 92.46
C SER A 298 -13.98 -92.33 91.02
N ALA A 299 -13.17 -92.88 90.11
CA ALA A 299 -13.54 -93.59 88.87
C ALA A 299 -13.85 -92.85 87.54
N GLU A 300 -12.79 -92.76 86.72
CA GLU A 300 -12.67 -93.33 85.36
C GLU A 300 -13.39 -92.76 84.10
N ALA A 301 -12.71 -93.04 82.97
CA ALA A 301 -13.16 -93.07 81.57
C ALA A 301 -13.18 -91.78 80.72
N SER A 302 -12.05 -91.58 80.03
CA SER A 302 -11.92 -90.86 78.74
C SER A 302 -13.01 -91.18 77.71
N ALA A 303 -13.50 -90.18 76.96
CA ALA A 303 -13.00 -89.91 75.60
C ALA A 303 -13.80 -88.82 74.82
N ARG A 304 -13.05 -88.02 74.06
CA ARG A 304 -13.40 -87.26 72.83
C ARG A 304 -14.87 -87.26 72.35
N ALA A 305 -15.41 -86.05 72.17
CA ALA A 305 -15.83 -85.57 70.83
C ALA A 305 -15.93 -84.03 70.80
N SER A 306 -15.36 -83.39 69.78
CA SER A 306 -15.48 -81.94 69.57
C SER A 306 -16.83 -81.59 68.97
N ALA A 307 -17.58 -80.68 69.60
CA ALA A 307 -18.82 -80.15 69.04
C ALA A 307 -18.57 -78.89 68.20
N THR A 308 -18.97 -79.01 66.93
CA THR A 308 -19.37 -78.01 65.93
C THR A 308 -19.64 -76.57 66.40
N PRO A 309 -19.19 -75.56 65.63
CA PRO A 309 -19.93 -74.31 65.44
C PRO A 309 -20.71 -74.33 64.12
N THR A 310 -22.02 -74.09 64.21
CA THR A 310 -22.94 -73.87 63.08
C THR A 310 -22.99 -72.38 62.74
N THR A 311 -23.44 -72.03 61.53
CA THR A 311 -23.77 -70.65 61.06
C THR A 311 -22.58 -69.67 60.93
N GLY A 312 -22.60 -68.68 60.04
CA GLY A 312 -23.57 -68.38 58.99
C GLY A 312 -23.21 -67.09 58.22
N THR A 313 -23.19 -67.18 56.89
CA THR A 313 -23.45 -66.12 55.88
C THR A 313 -22.97 -64.67 56.09
N GLY A 314 -22.14 -64.21 55.13
CA GLY A 314 -22.09 -62.82 54.65
C GLY A 314 -20.74 -62.11 54.81
N GLN A 315 -20.30 -61.21 53.93
CA GLN A 315 -20.76 -60.87 52.57
C GLN A 315 -19.69 -59.95 51.91
N ASN A 316 -19.38 -60.12 50.61
CA ASN A 316 -18.47 -59.28 49.80
C ASN A 316 -16.99 -59.16 50.28
N GLY A 317 -16.01 -58.87 49.43
CA GLY A 317 -16.03 -58.77 47.97
C GLY A 317 -14.68 -58.35 47.37
N THR A 318 -14.45 -58.77 46.11
CA THR A 318 -13.57 -58.16 45.08
C THR A 318 -12.04 -58.03 45.30
N GLY A 319 -11.30 -58.83 44.52
CA GLY A 319 -10.10 -58.39 43.77
C GLY A 319 -8.72 -58.55 44.44
N GLY A 320 -7.68 -59.08 43.78
CA GLY A 320 -7.65 -59.72 42.46
C GLY A 320 -6.21 -59.87 41.90
N THR A 321 -5.79 -61.12 41.64
CA THR A 321 -4.62 -61.55 40.86
C THR A 321 -4.73 -63.07 40.66
N GLY A 322 -4.28 -63.72 39.59
CA GLY A 322 -3.67 -63.28 38.33
C GLY A 322 -3.18 -64.50 37.53
N GLY A 323 -2.91 -64.34 36.23
CA GLY A 323 -2.43 -65.41 35.34
C GLY A 323 -3.53 -66.37 34.84
N GLY A 324 -3.40 -67.00 33.67
CA GLY A 324 -2.35 -66.89 32.65
C GLY A 324 -2.56 -67.93 31.54
N THR A 325 -1.97 -67.71 30.35
CA THR A 325 -1.95 -68.62 29.18
C THR A 325 -3.32 -69.01 28.55
N GLY A 326 -3.48 -69.12 27.23
CA GLY A 326 -2.61 -68.79 26.09
C GLY A 326 -3.14 -69.44 24.80
N THR A 327 -2.67 -68.99 23.63
CA THR A 327 -2.79 -69.65 22.30
C THR A 327 -4.23 -69.86 21.72
N ASN A 328 -4.51 -69.77 20.41
CA ASN A 328 -3.67 -69.63 19.22
C ASN A 328 -4.44 -69.07 17.99
N GLY A 329 -3.70 -68.48 17.04
CA GLY A 329 -4.08 -68.25 15.63
C GLY A 329 -4.98 -67.03 15.36
N ALA A 330 -4.86 -66.29 14.26
CA ALA A 330 -3.97 -66.21 13.09
C ALA A 330 -4.61 -65.12 12.17
N ALA A 331 -3.96 -64.35 11.29
CA ALA A 331 -2.54 -64.06 11.06
C ALA A 331 -2.40 -62.73 10.26
N THR A 332 -1.24 -62.09 10.37
CA THR A 332 -0.50 -61.28 9.34
C THR A 332 -1.18 -60.21 8.44
N THR A 333 -0.61 -59.00 8.56
CA THR A 333 -0.31 -57.90 7.59
C THR A 333 0.25 -58.33 6.20
N PRO A 334 0.61 -57.43 5.23
CA PRO A 334 0.18 -56.03 4.91
C PRO A 334 0.09 -55.63 3.38
N THR A 335 -0.70 -54.59 3.05
CA THR A 335 -0.52 -53.59 1.93
C THR A 335 -0.44 -54.12 0.45
N PRO A 336 -0.18 -53.29 -0.59
CA PRO A 336 -1.17 -52.64 -1.48
C PRO A 336 -1.24 -53.17 -2.94
N ALA A 337 -2.32 -52.84 -3.67
CA ALA A 337 -2.33 -52.79 -5.15
C ALA A 337 -3.43 -51.87 -5.71
N ALA A 338 -3.22 -51.31 -6.91
CA ALA A 338 -4.16 -50.44 -7.64
C ALA A 338 -5.06 -51.23 -8.60
N THR A 339 -6.10 -50.60 -9.19
CA THR A 339 -6.36 -50.57 -10.66
C THR A 339 -7.60 -49.74 -11.04
N GLN A 340 -7.38 -48.81 -11.98
CA GLN A 340 -8.22 -48.25 -13.06
C GLN A 340 -9.76 -48.31 -13.03
N ALA A 341 -10.38 -47.20 -13.43
CA ALA A 341 -11.40 -47.17 -14.50
C ALA A 341 -11.24 -45.86 -15.31
N ALA A 342 -11.49 -45.89 -16.62
CA ALA A 342 -11.27 -44.76 -17.52
C ALA A 342 -12.49 -44.46 -18.41
N ALA A 343 -12.62 -43.22 -18.86
CA ALA A 343 -13.40 -42.85 -20.04
C ALA A 343 -12.86 -41.55 -20.67
N ALA A 344 -12.64 -41.57 -21.99
CA ALA A 344 -12.41 -40.41 -22.87
C ALA A 344 -13.75 -40.08 -23.62
N PRO A 345 -13.87 -39.21 -24.66
CA PRO A 345 -12.90 -38.63 -25.61
C PRO A 345 -12.86 -37.07 -25.53
N THR A 346 -12.31 -36.25 -26.44
CA THR A 346 -11.71 -36.43 -27.79
C THR A 346 -10.57 -35.41 -28.00
N ALA A 347 -9.75 -35.58 -29.06
CA ALA A 347 -8.79 -34.57 -29.51
C ALA A 347 -9.34 -33.68 -30.64
N ALA A 348 -8.84 -32.43 -30.75
CA ALA A 348 -8.99 -31.57 -31.92
C ALA A 348 -7.68 -30.82 -32.22
N ALA A 349 -7.37 -30.72 -33.51
CA ALA A 349 -6.08 -30.38 -34.11
C ALA A 349 -5.46 -29.01 -33.74
N ALA A 350 -4.12 -28.95 -33.86
CA ALA A 350 -3.35 -27.71 -33.85
C ALA A 350 -3.45 -26.98 -35.20
N ALA A 351 -3.31 -25.65 -35.17
CA ALA A 351 -3.15 -24.79 -36.34
C ALA A 351 -1.78 -24.06 -36.30
N PRO A 352 -1.20 -23.65 -37.45
CA PRO A 352 0.19 -23.17 -37.50
C PRO A 352 0.35 -21.74 -36.99
N GLN A 353 1.43 -21.47 -36.25
CA GLN A 353 1.86 -20.10 -35.95
C GLN A 353 2.45 -19.44 -37.20
N ALA A 354 1.92 -18.27 -37.57
CA ALA A 354 2.54 -17.42 -38.58
C ALA A 354 3.72 -16.65 -37.96
N THR A 355 4.92 -16.83 -38.51
CA THR A 355 6.10 -16.03 -38.17
C THR A 355 5.99 -14.61 -38.74
N ALA A 356 5.83 -13.62 -37.85
CA ALA A 356 6.11 -12.22 -38.18
C ALA A 356 7.61 -11.93 -38.01
N PRO A 357 8.26 -11.16 -38.90
CA PRO A 357 9.68 -10.86 -38.81
C PRO A 357 9.98 -9.91 -37.63
N ALA A 358 11.12 -10.13 -36.97
CA ALA A 358 11.54 -9.34 -35.82
C ALA A 358 11.92 -7.91 -36.23
N ALA A 359 11.19 -6.92 -35.73
CA ALA A 359 11.63 -5.53 -35.76
C ALA A 359 12.80 -5.35 -34.79
N SER A 360 13.98 -5.05 -35.32
CA SER A 360 15.19 -4.80 -34.53
C SER A 360 15.11 -3.43 -33.85
N SER A 361 14.51 -3.37 -32.66
CA SER A 361 14.65 -2.22 -31.77
C SER A 361 16.14 -2.07 -31.38
N PRO A 362 16.71 -0.85 -31.38
CA PRO A 362 18.10 -0.65 -30.95
C PRO A 362 18.21 -0.95 -29.45
N THR A 363 18.78 -2.11 -29.12
CA THR A 363 18.95 -2.57 -27.73
C THR A 363 19.97 -1.69 -27.00
N THR A 364 19.49 -0.64 -26.34
CA THR A 364 20.28 0.13 -25.38
C THR A 364 20.78 -0.80 -24.28
N PRO A 365 22.08 -0.81 -23.92
CA PRO A 365 22.60 -1.68 -22.86
C PRO A 365 21.85 -1.47 -21.53
N PRO A 366 21.55 -2.52 -20.75
CA PRO A 366 20.87 -2.38 -19.47
C PRO A 366 21.75 -1.62 -18.48
N GLY A 367 21.44 -0.34 -18.28
CA GLY A 367 22.04 0.50 -17.24
C GLY A 367 21.56 0.08 -15.85
N THR A 368 22.41 0.26 -14.85
CA THR A 368 22.02 0.11 -13.45
C THR A 368 21.20 1.34 -13.04
N THR A 369 20.01 1.16 -12.48
CA THR A 369 19.24 2.28 -11.91
C THR A 369 20.06 2.99 -10.83
N ILE A 370 20.00 4.31 -10.81
CA ILE A 370 20.69 5.14 -9.82
C ILE A 370 19.74 6.24 -9.31
N ASP A 371 19.69 6.36 -7.99
CA ASP A 371 19.10 7.47 -7.27
C ASP A 371 20.24 8.24 -6.60
N LEU A 372 20.25 9.57 -6.75
CA LEU A 372 21.26 10.43 -6.12
C LEU A 372 20.62 11.69 -5.55
N THR A 373 21.25 12.25 -4.51
CA THR A 373 20.79 13.50 -3.89
C THR A 373 21.95 14.46 -3.72
N ILE A 374 21.79 15.68 -4.22
CA ILE A 374 22.73 16.78 -4.04
C ILE A 374 22.11 17.77 -3.05
N GLN A 375 22.70 17.86 -1.86
CA GLN A 375 22.32 18.82 -0.82
C GLN A 375 23.19 20.08 -0.95
N ALA A 376 22.58 21.26 -1.05
CA ALA A 376 23.32 22.51 -1.01
C ALA A 376 23.41 23.07 0.42
N ASN A 377 24.48 23.82 0.66
CA ASN A 377 24.64 24.70 1.82
C ASN A 377 25.40 25.94 1.36
N ALA A 378 24.69 26.83 0.67
CA ALA A 378 25.24 27.98 -0.02
C ALA A 378 25.14 29.23 0.87
N PRO A 379 26.25 29.76 1.44
CA PRO A 379 26.20 31.00 2.21
C PRO A 379 25.66 32.15 1.35
N ALA A 380 24.90 33.06 1.99
CA ALA A 380 24.46 34.31 1.36
C ALA A 380 25.64 35.10 0.77
N GLY A 381 25.42 35.74 -0.37
CA GLY A 381 26.47 36.38 -1.15
C GLY A 381 25.96 37.49 -2.09
N GLN A 382 26.82 37.92 -3.01
CA GLN A 382 26.51 38.95 -4.01
C GLN A 382 25.83 38.37 -5.26
N ALA A 383 25.02 39.19 -5.94
CA ALA A 383 24.37 38.86 -7.21
C ALA A 383 25.31 38.18 -8.21
N GLY A 384 24.94 37.00 -8.72
CA GLY A 384 25.73 36.22 -9.67
C GLY A 384 26.81 35.32 -9.05
N THR A 385 26.94 35.24 -7.73
CA THR A 385 28.00 34.47 -7.04
C THR A 385 27.54 33.06 -6.65
N PHE A 386 27.56 32.13 -7.61
CA PHE A 386 27.13 30.75 -7.39
C PHE A 386 28.10 29.92 -6.52
N LYS A 387 27.56 29.13 -5.60
CA LYS A 387 28.24 28.00 -4.94
C LYS A 387 27.74 26.69 -5.53
N THR A 388 28.66 25.79 -5.85
CA THR A 388 28.38 24.56 -6.62
C THR A 388 28.51 23.31 -5.76
N PHE A 389 27.50 22.45 -5.84
CA PHE A 389 27.43 21.14 -5.19
C PHE A 389 27.24 20.10 -6.30
N ALA A 390 28.06 19.05 -6.36
CA ALA A 390 28.20 18.25 -7.56
C ALA A 390 28.27 16.75 -7.31
N TYR A 391 27.69 15.98 -8.23
CA TYR A 391 27.93 14.55 -8.40
C TYR A 391 28.79 14.34 -9.66
N THR A 392 29.96 13.72 -9.50
CA THR A 392 30.87 13.38 -10.62
C THR A 392 30.53 11.99 -11.15
N VAL A 393 30.27 11.88 -12.46
CA VAL A 393 30.00 10.59 -13.11
C VAL A 393 31.29 9.75 -13.15
N PRO A 394 31.27 8.49 -12.68
CA PRO A 394 32.43 7.61 -12.68
C PRO A 394 33.09 7.45 -14.06
N ALA A 395 34.40 7.19 -14.07
CA ALA A 395 35.15 6.94 -15.30
C ALA A 395 34.58 5.71 -16.04
N GLY A 396 34.47 5.82 -17.37
CA GLY A 396 33.89 4.75 -18.20
C GLY A 396 32.37 4.54 -18.04
N LYS A 397 31.68 5.45 -17.34
CA LYS A 397 30.21 5.42 -17.18
C LYS A 397 29.56 6.67 -17.75
N LYS A 398 28.29 6.57 -18.14
CA LYS A 398 27.43 7.73 -18.41
C LYS A 398 26.19 7.70 -17.54
N LEU A 399 25.81 8.86 -17.01
CA LEU A 399 24.59 9.06 -16.24
C LEU A 399 23.51 9.59 -17.18
N LEU A 400 22.38 8.88 -17.24
CA LEU A 400 21.16 9.28 -17.92
C LEU A 400 20.15 9.69 -16.85
N VAL A 401 19.97 10.98 -16.61
CA VAL A 401 18.96 11.49 -15.66
C VAL A 401 17.62 11.56 -16.38
N SER A 402 16.65 10.76 -15.94
CA SER A 402 15.28 10.80 -16.45
C SER A 402 14.40 11.77 -15.68
N ASP A 403 14.61 11.90 -14.37
CA ASP A 403 13.70 12.62 -13.48
C ASP A 403 14.49 13.39 -12.41
N PHE A 404 13.96 14.53 -11.97
CA PHE A 404 14.48 15.21 -10.79
C PHE A 404 13.40 15.96 -10.00
N VAL A 405 13.64 16.09 -8.70
CA VAL A 405 12.86 16.93 -7.78
C VAL A 405 13.80 17.88 -7.06
N ILE A 406 13.63 19.18 -7.26
CA ILE A 406 14.32 20.22 -6.48
C ILE A 406 13.41 20.68 -5.35
N SER A 407 13.91 20.64 -4.13
CA SER A 407 13.20 21.05 -2.93
C SER A 407 13.86 22.28 -2.31
N ASN A 408 13.05 23.29 -1.98
CA ASN A 408 13.40 24.49 -1.23
C ASN A 408 12.46 24.62 -0.02
N PRO A 409 12.56 23.74 1.00
CA PRO A 409 11.59 23.70 2.09
C PRO A 409 11.80 24.85 3.10
N ALA A 410 13.02 25.41 3.16
CA ALA A 410 13.35 26.57 4.00
C ALA A 410 12.75 27.88 3.47
N GLY A 411 12.31 27.91 2.20
CA GLY A 411 11.85 29.13 1.55
C GLY A 411 12.98 30.11 1.25
N ASP A 412 14.13 29.56 0.87
CA ASP A 412 15.31 30.32 0.46
C ASP A 412 15.03 31.22 -0.74
N SER A 413 15.77 32.33 -0.83
CA SER A 413 15.70 33.31 -1.91
C SER A 413 16.93 33.29 -2.81
N GLY A 414 16.78 33.65 -4.08
CA GLY A 414 17.87 33.76 -5.06
C GLY A 414 17.70 32.84 -6.27
N LEU A 415 18.82 32.44 -6.89
CA LEU A 415 18.80 31.61 -8.11
C LEU A 415 19.49 30.27 -7.92
N LEU A 416 18.82 29.20 -8.31
CA LEU A 416 19.38 27.86 -8.44
C LEU A 416 19.53 27.52 -9.93
N GLN A 417 20.61 26.83 -10.29
CA GLN A 417 20.86 26.35 -11.64
C GLN A 417 21.27 24.88 -11.59
N ILE A 418 20.56 24.04 -12.34
CA ILE A 418 21.02 22.68 -12.65
C ILE A 418 21.97 22.81 -13.85
N ARG A 419 23.21 22.32 -13.71
CA ARG A 419 24.25 22.40 -14.75
C ARG A 419 24.85 21.02 -15.07
N ARG A 420 25.31 20.87 -16.30
CA ARG A 420 26.23 19.80 -16.74
C ARG A 420 27.63 20.41 -16.86
N GLY A 421 28.48 20.16 -15.87
CA GLY A 421 29.73 20.89 -15.68
C GLY A 421 29.48 22.40 -15.55
N ALA A 422 30.01 23.19 -16.48
CA ALA A 422 29.79 24.64 -16.53
C ALA A 422 28.49 25.06 -17.25
N SER A 423 27.91 24.19 -18.08
CA SER A 423 26.74 24.52 -18.91
C SER A 423 25.44 24.46 -18.09
N THR A 424 24.79 25.61 -17.88
CA THR A 424 23.45 25.65 -17.29
C THR A 424 22.44 24.98 -18.21
N LEU A 425 21.67 24.05 -17.64
CA LEU A 425 20.57 23.36 -18.31
C LEU A 425 19.24 24.01 -17.95
N ILE A 426 19.00 24.24 -16.64
CA ILE A 426 17.72 24.72 -16.11
C ILE A 426 17.99 25.76 -15.02
N PRO A 427 17.64 27.04 -15.22
CA PRO A 427 17.63 28.07 -14.19
C PRO A 427 16.27 28.08 -13.46
N LEU A 428 16.29 28.22 -12.14
CA LEU A 428 15.11 28.26 -11.26
C LEU A 428 15.27 29.39 -10.23
N GLY A 429 14.27 30.26 -10.10
CA GLY A 429 14.20 31.21 -8.98
C GLY A 429 13.79 30.47 -7.71
N LEU A 430 14.60 30.48 -6.66
CA LEU A 430 14.32 29.78 -5.40
C LEU A 430 13.04 30.28 -4.74
N ASP A 431 12.77 31.58 -4.86
CA ASP A 431 11.57 32.25 -4.36
C ASP A 431 10.27 31.65 -4.94
N ASN A 432 10.31 31.16 -6.18
CA ASN A 432 9.15 30.74 -6.97
C ASN A 432 8.62 29.34 -6.61
N PHE A 433 9.35 28.54 -5.83
CA PHE A 433 8.93 27.17 -5.51
C PHE A 433 9.31 26.71 -4.10
N ARG A 434 8.66 25.64 -3.65
CA ARG A 434 9.06 24.85 -2.45
C ARG A 434 9.39 23.41 -2.82
N SER A 435 8.74 22.88 -3.86
CA SER A 435 9.12 21.68 -4.58
C SER A 435 8.90 21.93 -6.07
N TYR A 436 9.82 21.49 -6.91
CA TYR A 436 9.78 21.61 -8.37
C TYR A 436 10.21 20.27 -8.97
N ASP A 437 9.32 19.65 -9.75
CA ASP A 437 9.44 18.29 -10.29
C ASP A 437 9.52 18.37 -11.82
N GLN A 438 10.37 17.54 -12.43
CA GLN A 438 10.48 17.36 -13.89
C GLN A 438 10.82 15.91 -14.23
N HIS A 439 10.17 15.40 -15.28
CA HIS A 439 10.43 14.11 -15.91
C HIS A 439 10.69 14.30 -17.42
N PHE A 440 11.64 13.55 -17.98
CA PHE A 440 12.05 13.68 -19.38
C PHE A 440 11.83 12.39 -20.16
N ILE A 441 11.15 12.51 -21.31
CA ILE A 441 11.05 11.44 -22.32
C ILE A 441 12.45 11.09 -22.87
N GLN A 442 13.28 12.10 -23.11
CA GLN A 442 14.70 11.93 -23.49
C GLN A 442 15.59 12.34 -22.31
N PRO A 443 16.29 11.40 -21.65
CA PRO A 443 17.05 11.69 -20.45
C PRO A 443 18.25 12.60 -20.71
N ILE A 444 18.59 13.43 -19.71
CA ILE A 444 19.77 14.28 -19.74
C ILE A 444 21.02 13.40 -19.59
N GLU A 445 21.80 13.26 -20.67
CA GLU A 445 23.06 12.53 -20.65
C GLU A 445 24.22 13.38 -20.08
N ILE A 446 24.94 12.81 -19.12
CA ILE A 446 26.14 13.36 -18.50
C ILE A 446 27.24 12.29 -18.62
N THR A 447 28.30 12.59 -19.37
CA THR A 447 29.30 11.59 -19.77
C THR A 447 30.38 11.37 -18.70
N ALA A 448 31.23 10.35 -18.90
CA ALA A 448 32.27 9.97 -17.95
C ALA A 448 33.15 11.16 -17.51
N GLY A 449 33.29 11.36 -16.20
CA GLY A 449 34.07 12.46 -15.61
C GLY A 449 33.39 13.83 -15.65
N GLN A 450 32.25 14.00 -16.34
CA GLN A 450 31.44 15.20 -16.20
C GLN A 450 30.70 15.23 -14.86
N GLN A 451 30.21 16.41 -14.48
CA GLN A 451 29.49 16.64 -13.23
C GLN A 451 28.04 17.03 -13.49
N LEU A 452 27.13 16.44 -12.72
CA LEU A 452 25.80 17.00 -12.45
C LEU A 452 25.95 17.99 -11.30
N VAL A 453 25.61 19.26 -11.51
CA VAL A 453 25.88 20.34 -10.56
C VAL A 453 24.60 21.06 -10.17
N LEU A 454 24.36 21.20 -8.88
CA LEU A 454 23.43 22.16 -8.28
C LEU A 454 24.23 23.43 -7.94
N ALA A 455 24.03 24.50 -8.70
CA ALA A 455 24.71 25.78 -8.51
C ALA A 455 23.74 26.79 -7.91
N VAL A 456 24.04 27.31 -6.72
CA VAL A 456 23.13 28.13 -5.91
C VAL A 456 23.73 29.51 -5.66
N ASP A 457 23.02 30.55 -6.07
CA ASP A 457 23.32 31.96 -5.84
C ASP A 457 22.40 32.52 -4.75
N CYS A 458 22.82 32.37 -3.49
CA CYS A 458 21.97 32.53 -2.32
C CYS A 458 21.73 34.00 -1.92
N ARG A 459 20.46 34.42 -1.87
CA ARG A 459 20.00 35.78 -1.51
C ARG A 459 19.25 35.89 -0.17
N ASN A 460 19.29 34.87 0.67
CA ASN A 460 18.76 34.96 2.04
C ASN A 460 19.35 36.17 2.78
N ALA A 461 18.49 36.94 3.47
CA ALA A 461 18.92 38.07 4.30
C ALA A 461 19.81 37.62 5.47
N THR A 462 19.57 36.41 6.00
CA THR A 462 20.37 35.76 7.04
C THR A 462 20.42 34.26 6.80
N GLY A 463 21.57 33.63 7.06
CA GLY A 463 21.75 32.18 6.90
C GLY A 463 22.23 31.77 5.51
N ALA A 464 22.45 30.46 5.34
CA ALA A 464 22.79 29.85 4.07
C ALA A 464 21.53 29.26 3.43
N CYS A 465 21.47 29.24 2.10
CA CYS A 465 20.43 28.56 1.36
C CYS A 465 20.72 27.05 1.36
N THR A 466 19.72 26.24 1.69
CA THR A 466 19.81 24.78 1.76
C THR A 466 18.79 24.07 0.84
N PRO A 467 18.69 24.42 -0.46
CA PRO A 467 17.91 23.63 -1.39
C PRO A 467 18.59 22.28 -1.66
N SER A 468 17.80 21.30 -2.09
CA SER A 468 18.30 19.96 -2.42
C SER A 468 17.72 19.46 -3.73
N GLY A 469 18.52 18.80 -4.56
CA GLY A 469 18.04 18.08 -5.74
C GLY A 469 18.11 16.57 -5.55
N TYR A 470 16.99 15.89 -5.66
CA TYR A 470 16.91 14.44 -5.87
C TYR A 470 16.88 14.18 -7.38
N PHE A 471 17.68 13.23 -7.88
CA PHE A 471 17.73 12.88 -9.29
C PHE A 471 17.66 11.36 -9.45
N SER A 472 16.82 10.89 -10.36
CA SER A 472 16.60 9.49 -10.72
C SER A 472 17.06 9.23 -12.15
N GLY A 473 17.54 8.02 -12.42
CA GLY A 473 17.95 7.65 -13.77
C GLY A 473 18.71 6.33 -13.86
N LYS A 474 19.61 6.24 -14.86
CA LYS A 474 20.44 5.05 -15.11
C LYS A 474 21.91 5.44 -15.25
N LEU A 475 22.78 4.65 -14.63
CA LEU A 475 24.22 4.67 -14.86
C LEU A 475 24.58 3.51 -15.79
N GLN A 476 25.12 3.82 -16.97
CA GLN A 476 25.49 2.86 -18.02
C GLN A 476 27.01 2.72 -18.12
#